data_AF-A0A917AU53-F1
#
_entry.id   AF-A0A917AU53-F1
#
_cell.length_a   1.000
_cell.length_b   1.000
_cell.length_c   1.000
_cell.angle_alpha   90.00
_cell.angle_beta   90.00
_cell.angle_gamma   90.00
#
_symmetry.space_group_name_H-M   'P 1'
#
loop_
_entity.id
_entity.type
_entity.pdbx_description
1 polymer ?
#
loop_
_entity_poly.entity_id
_entity_poly.type
_entity_poly.pdbx_seq_one_letter_code
_entity_poly.pdbx_strand_id
1 'polypeptide(L)'
;MKKIIWMIAISCLLLSMNMGAMAHEHGHGHHYHKMDKLERDVNNQYKEWHKQVFFWYYADQYYDKLPKQHQEKVDEKIKEESQALSINMANKTMPQLIKEIYAKKLEQHKNDIYAEAKEMNITTEGKSLADIAKEIVQQKMQYRKQALLQKAKELGISTEGKSMRDIAKEVREKEHKKTEH
;
A
#
# COMPACT_ATOMS: atom_id res chain seq x y z
N MET A 1 -27.29 -8.18 10.02
CA MET A 1 -26.39 -7.05 9.69
C MET A 1 -25.20 -6.89 10.63
N LYS A 2 -25.35 -6.89 11.97
CA LYS A 2 -24.22 -6.74 12.92
C LYS A 2 -23.11 -7.83 12.81
N LYS A 3 -23.46 -9.07 12.46
CA LYS A 3 -22.50 -10.19 12.28
C LYS A 3 -21.63 -10.08 11.02
N ILE A 4 -22.15 -9.46 9.94
CA ILE A 4 -21.43 -9.32 8.66
C ILE A 4 -20.36 -8.22 8.76
N ILE A 5 -20.66 -7.12 9.45
CA ILE A 5 -19.71 -6.03 9.72
C ILE A 5 -18.55 -6.54 10.61
N TRP A 6 -18.86 -7.38 11.60
CA TRP A 6 -17.87 -8.05 12.45
C TRP A 6 -16.94 -8.99 11.66
N MET A 7 -17.48 -9.76 10.72
CA MET A 7 -16.68 -10.63 9.86
C MET A 7 -15.77 -9.81 8.93
N ILE A 8 -16.24 -8.71 8.35
CA ILE A 8 -15.42 -7.85 7.47
C ILE A 8 -14.29 -7.17 8.26
N ALA A 9 -14.57 -6.69 9.48
CA ALA A 9 -13.56 -6.07 10.35
C ALA A 9 -12.47 -7.07 10.78
N ILE A 10 -12.87 -8.29 11.17
CA ILE A 10 -11.93 -9.38 11.49
C ILE A 10 -11.15 -9.81 10.24
N SER A 11 -11.79 -9.87 9.07
CA SER A 11 -11.11 -10.20 7.80
C SER A 11 -10.04 -9.16 7.44
N CYS A 12 -10.34 -7.85 7.58
CA CYS A 12 -9.37 -6.78 7.33
C CYS A 12 -8.21 -6.78 8.34
N LEU A 13 -8.49 -7.03 9.62
CA LEU A 13 -7.46 -7.17 10.66
C LEU A 13 -6.60 -8.42 10.41
N LEU A 14 -7.19 -9.58 10.10
CA LEU A 14 -6.48 -10.82 9.78
C LEU A 14 -5.67 -10.71 8.47
N LEU A 15 -6.15 -10.01 7.45
CA LEU A 15 -5.37 -9.72 6.24
C LEU A 15 -4.17 -8.81 6.53
N SER A 16 -4.29 -7.85 7.45
CA SER A 16 -3.16 -6.99 7.82
C SER A 16 -2.09 -7.72 8.64
N MET A 17 -2.46 -8.81 9.34
CA MET A 17 -1.59 -9.52 10.27
C MET A 17 -0.96 -10.82 9.72
N ASN A 18 -1.39 -11.37 8.57
CA ASN A 18 -0.88 -12.67 8.07
C ASN A 18 -0.58 -12.76 6.55
N MET A 19 -0.38 -11.64 5.85
CA MET A 19 -0.23 -11.68 4.38
C MET A 19 1.21 -11.84 3.86
N GLY A 20 1.93 -12.83 4.40
CA GLY A 20 2.98 -13.52 3.65
C GLY A 20 2.43 -14.63 2.74
N ALA A 21 1.19 -15.10 2.95
CA ALA A 21 0.75 -16.40 2.42
C ALA A 21 -0.59 -16.46 1.65
N MET A 22 -1.41 -15.41 1.54
CA MET A 22 -2.76 -15.55 0.94
C MET A 22 -3.07 -14.50 -0.13
N ALA A 23 -2.30 -14.49 -1.22
CA ALA A 23 -2.65 -13.82 -2.47
C ALA A 23 -3.29 -14.77 -3.51
N HIS A 24 -3.87 -15.89 -3.05
CA HIS A 24 -4.64 -16.80 -3.90
C HIS A 24 -5.98 -17.07 -3.21
N GLU A 25 -7.05 -17.03 -3.99
CA GLU A 25 -8.42 -17.45 -3.63
C GLU A 25 -9.27 -16.41 -2.91
N HIS A 26 -9.96 -15.58 -3.70
CA HIS A 26 -11.42 -15.65 -3.79
C HIS A 26 -11.90 -14.97 -5.08
N GLY A 27 -12.62 -15.76 -5.89
CA GLY A 27 -13.24 -15.31 -7.12
C GLY A 27 -14.54 -14.55 -6.84
N HIS A 28 -14.56 -13.28 -7.22
CA HIS A 28 -15.78 -12.58 -7.60
C HIS A 28 -15.51 -11.90 -8.95
N GLY A 29 -16.37 -12.20 -9.93
CA GLY A 29 -16.27 -11.73 -11.30
C GLY A 29 -16.47 -10.23 -11.44
N HIS A 30 -15.42 -9.47 -11.19
CA HIS A 30 -15.15 -8.26 -11.95
C HIS A 30 -14.11 -8.63 -13.00
N HIS A 31 -14.26 -8.13 -14.23
CA HIS A 31 -13.19 -8.19 -15.23
C HIS A 31 -11.99 -7.40 -14.71
N TYR A 32 -11.17 -8.04 -13.86
CA TYR A 32 -9.90 -7.50 -13.43
C TYR A 32 -8.99 -7.55 -14.64
N HIS A 33 -8.60 -6.38 -15.16
CA HIS A 33 -7.37 -6.26 -15.93
C HIS A 33 -6.29 -6.98 -15.11
N LYS A 34 -5.70 -8.03 -15.68
CA LYS A 34 -4.72 -8.87 -14.97
C LYS A 34 -3.45 -8.04 -14.81
N MET A 35 -3.39 -7.25 -13.75
CA MET A 35 -2.32 -6.28 -13.52
C MET A 35 -0.96 -6.97 -13.62
N ASP A 36 -0.07 -6.42 -14.43
CA ASP A 36 1.28 -6.93 -14.54
C ASP A 36 2.04 -6.74 -13.21
N LYS A 37 3.25 -7.30 -13.09
CA LYS A 37 4.03 -7.17 -11.84
C LYS A 37 4.35 -5.69 -11.53
N LEU A 38 4.61 -4.88 -12.55
CA LEU A 38 4.97 -3.47 -12.42
C LEU A 38 3.79 -2.66 -11.87
N GLU A 39 2.59 -2.88 -12.41
CA GLU A 39 1.34 -2.27 -11.96
C GLU A 39 0.98 -2.73 -10.54
N ARG A 40 1.21 -4.01 -10.22
CA ARG A 40 1.04 -4.51 -8.85
C ARG A 40 2.02 -3.87 -7.88
N ASP A 41 3.29 -3.71 -8.23
CA ASP A 41 4.30 -3.16 -7.32
C ASP A 41 4.03 -1.68 -6.98
N VAL A 42 3.61 -0.86 -7.97
CA VAL A 42 3.22 0.54 -7.72
C VAL A 42 1.93 0.60 -6.89
N ASN A 43 0.92 -0.21 -7.25
CA ASN A 43 -0.36 -0.22 -6.56
C ASN A 43 -0.26 -0.83 -5.14
N ASN A 44 0.68 -1.75 -4.91
CA ASN A 44 0.92 -2.36 -3.61
C ASN A 44 1.49 -1.35 -2.62
N GLN A 45 2.39 -0.45 -3.03
CA GLN A 45 2.89 0.59 -2.13
C GLN A 45 1.75 1.47 -1.58
N TYR A 46 0.79 1.83 -2.43
CA TYR A 46 -0.42 2.55 -2.04
C TYR A 46 -1.38 1.71 -1.17
N LYS A 47 -1.52 0.41 -1.48
CA LYS A 47 -2.33 -0.52 -0.67
C LYS A 47 -1.73 -0.78 0.71
N GLU A 48 -0.42 -0.92 0.83
CA GLU A 48 0.25 -1.09 2.12
C GLU A 48 0.09 0.14 3.00
N TRP A 49 0.13 1.34 2.40
CA TRP A 49 -0.20 2.56 3.11
C TRP A 49 -1.65 2.56 3.61
N HIS A 50 -2.61 2.30 2.73
CA HIS A 50 -4.02 2.24 3.11
C HIS A 50 -4.20 1.27 4.26
N LYS A 51 -3.54 0.10 4.25
CA LYS A 51 -3.58 -0.86 5.35
C LYS A 51 -3.07 -0.27 6.68
N GLN A 52 -1.97 0.49 6.68
CA GLN A 52 -1.38 1.03 7.91
C GLN A 52 -2.26 2.12 8.55
N VAL A 53 -2.74 3.10 7.78
CA VAL A 53 -3.61 4.16 8.32
C VAL A 53 -5.00 3.63 8.65
N PHE A 54 -5.52 2.73 7.83
CA PHE A 54 -6.85 2.14 8.03
C PHE A 54 -6.87 1.19 9.23
N PHE A 55 -5.78 0.49 9.54
CA PHE A 55 -5.65 -0.26 10.79
C PHE A 55 -5.92 0.63 12.01
N TRP A 56 -5.27 1.79 12.08
CA TRP A 56 -5.43 2.72 13.21
C TRP A 56 -6.80 3.39 13.23
N TYR A 57 -7.38 3.68 12.06
CA TYR A 57 -8.79 4.10 11.95
C TYR A 57 -9.74 3.04 12.53
N TYR A 58 -9.55 1.77 12.20
CA TYR A 58 -10.38 0.69 12.75
C TYR A 58 -10.18 0.50 14.24
N ALA A 59 -8.94 0.56 14.71
CA ALA A 59 -8.64 0.52 16.13
C ALA A 59 -9.38 1.66 16.86
N ASP A 60 -9.32 2.89 16.36
CA ASP A 60 -9.96 4.06 16.98
C ASP A 60 -11.48 3.88 17.13
N GLN A 61 -12.12 3.33 16.08
CA GLN A 61 -13.57 3.20 16.01
C GLN A 61 -14.14 1.96 16.75
N TYR A 62 -13.33 0.90 16.89
CA TYR A 62 -13.82 -0.41 17.30
C TYR A 62 -13.06 -1.06 18.45
N TYR A 63 -12.01 -0.44 19.01
CA TYR A 63 -11.16 -1.04 20.05
C TYR A 63 -11.95 -1.69 21.18
N ASP A 64 -12.91 -0.98 21.79
CA ASP A 64 -13.71 -1.49 22.91
C ASP A 64 -14.62 -2.67 22.53
N LYS A 65 -14.91 -2.84 21.23
CA LYS A 65 -15.74 -3.92 20.71
C LYS A 65 -14.91 -5.12 20.26
N LEU A 66 -13.58 -5.01 20.20
CA LEU A 66 -12.73 -6.09 19.76
C LEU A 66 -12.70 -7.24 20.79
N PRO A 67 -12.58 -8.51 20.36
CA PRO A 67 -12.27 -9.60 21.27
C PRO A 67 -10.93 -9.34 21.99
N LYS A 68 -10.79 -9.79 23.24
CA LYS A 68 -9.56 -9.59 24.05
C LYS A 68 -8.26 -9.92 23.30
N GLN A 69 -8.21 -11.06 22.62
CA GLN A 69 -7.06 -11.48 21.80
C GLN A 69 -6.66 -10.45 20.71
N HIS A 70 -7.59 -9.66 20.19
CA HIS A 70 -7.31 -8.61 19.21
C HIS A 70 -6.94 -7.29 19.89
N GLN A 71 -7.48 -7.00 21.08
CA GLN A 71 -7.06 -5.87 21.89
C GLN A 71 -5.59 -6.01 22.29
N GLU A 72 -5.18 -7.20 22.75
CA GLU A 72 -3.78 -7.49 23.11
C GLU A 72 -2.81 -7.21 21.94
N LYS A 73 -3.18 -7.60 20.72
CA LYS A 73 -2.40 -7.33 19.51
C LYS A 73 -2.35 -5.84 19.16
N VAL A 74 -3.45 -5.12 19.35
CA VAL A 74 -3.48 -3.66 19.17
C VAL A 74 -2.60 -2.99 20.23
N ASP A 75 -2.64 -3.45 21.48
CA ASP A 75 -1.84 -2.93 22.60
C ASP A 75 -0.35 -3.14 22.38
N GLU A 76 0.07 -4.31 21.88
CA GLU A 76 1.44 -4.56 21.44
C GLU A 76 1.87 -3.55 20.38
N LYS A 77 1.06 -3.37 19.34
CA LYS A 77 1.34 -2.45 18.25
C LYS A 77 1.35 -0.98 18.71
N ILE A 78 0.52 -0.61 19.69
CA ILE A 78 0.52 0.73 20.29
C ILE A 78 1.88 1.02 20.92
N LYS A 79 2.48 0.05 21.61
CA LYS A 79 3.81 0.21 22.23
C LYS A 79 4.87 0.47 21.16
N GLU A 80 4.89 -0.32 20.09
CA GLU A 80 5.81 -0.17 18.98
C GLU A 80 5.67 1.20 18.29
N GLU A 81 4.45 1.58 17.91
CA GLU A 81 4.21 2.85 17.22
C GLU A 81 4.40 4.06 18.13
N SER A 82 4.07 3.95 19.42
CA SER A 82 4.31 5.05 20.37
C SER A 82 5.79 5.32 20.52
N GLN A 83 6.63 4.28 20.55
CA GLN A 83 8.08 4.44 20.54
C GLN A 83 8.56 5.05 19.21
N ALA A 84 8.12 4.51 18.07
CA ALA A 84 8.51 4.99 16.75
C ALA A 84 8.12 6.47 16.52
N LEU A 85 6.95 6.89 17.02
CA LEU A 85 6.42 8.24 16.88
C LEU A 85 6.77 9.18 18.05
N SER A 86 7.58 8.70 19.00
CA SER A 86 7.96 9.43 20.23
C SER A 86 6.74 9.97 21.01
N ILE A 87 5.67 9.19 21.09
CA ILE A 87 4.46 9.51 21.84
C ILE A 87 4.67 9.18 23.32
N ASN A 88 4.42 10.16 24.20
CA ASN A 88 4.38 9.91 25.63
C ASN A 88 3.11 9.11 25.99
N MET A 89 3.30 7.93 26.58
CA MET A 89 2.22 7.03 26.99
C MET A 89 1.71 7.27 28.41
N ALA A 90 2.43 8.04 29.23
CA ALA A 90 2.06 8.25 30.62
C ALA A 90 0.68 8.92 30.73
N ASN A 91 -0.17 8.39 31.62
CA ASN A 91 -1.50 8.91 31.93
C ASN A 91 -2.50 8.91 30.75
N LYS A 92 -2.25 8.14 29.70
CA LYS A 92 -3.17 7.99 28.55
C LYS A 92 -3.80 6.61 28.53
N THR A 93 -5.07 6.57 28.16
CA THR A 93 -5.82 5.34 27.86
C THR A 93 -5.46 4.79 26.47
N MET A 94 -5.70 3.50 26.24
CA MET A 94 -5.45 2.89 24.92
C MET A 94 -6.20 3.60 23.78
N PRO A 95 -7.50 3.96 23.91
CA PRO A 95 -8.19 4.74 22.88
C PRO A 95 -7.56 6.11 22.60
N GLN A 96 -7.06 6.81 23.62
CA GLN A 96 -6.37 8.09 23.44
C GLN A 96 -5.06 7.90 22.66
N LEU A 97 -4.29 6.85 22.97
CA LEU A 97 -3.06 6.53 22.25
C LEU A 97 -3.35 6.15 20.80
N ILE A 98 -4.37 5.33 20.55
CA ILE A 98 -4.80 4.94 19.20
C ILE A 98 -5.15 6.18 18.36
N LYS A 99 -5.93 7.10 18.93
CA LYS A 99 -6.33 8.33 18.25
C LYS A 99 -5.14 9.22 17.90
N GLU A 100 -4.18 9.35 18.82
CA GLU A 100 -2.97 10.14 18.60
C GLU A 100 -2.04 9.50 17.56
N ILE A 101 -1.85 8.18 17.61
CA ILE A 101 -1.10 7.42 16.59
C ILE A 101 -1.76 7.59 15.22
N TYR A 102 -3.08 7.41 15.14
CA TYR A 102 -3.84 7.59 13.91
C TYR A 102 -3.63 8.98 13.30
N ALA A 103 -3.77 10.03 14.11
CA ALA A 103 -3.58 11.41 13.66
C ALA A 103 -2.15 11.65 13.15
N LYS A 104 -1.12 11.17 13.86
CA LYS A 104 0.27 11.31 13.43
C LYS A 104 0.55 10.54 12.13
N LYS A 105 0.08 9.30 12.00
CA LYS A 105 0.25 8.49 10.78
C LYS A 105 -0.47 9.12 9.58
N LEU A 106 -1.66 9.68 9.80
CA LEU A 106 -2.40 10.38 8.76
C LEU A 106 -1.65 11.63 8.28
N GLU A 107 -1.12 12.43 9.21
CA GLU A 107 -0.36 13.63 8.87
C GLU A 107 0.97 13.30 8.18
N GLN A 108 1.69 12.29 8.67
CA GLN A 108 2.90 11.79 8.02
C GLN A 108 2.60 11.40 6.57
N HIS A 109 1.52 10.65 6.34
CA HIS A 109 1.17 10.25 4.98
C HIS A 109 0.79 11.42 4.08
N LYS A 110 0.03 12.37 4.61
CA LYS A 110 -0.30 13.60 3.89
C LYS A 110 0.98 14.31 3.44
N ASN A 111 1.97 14.39 4.32
CA ASN A 111 3.28 14.97 4.00
C ASN A 111 4.04 14.16 2.94
N ASP A 112 4.01 12.82 3.03
CA ASP A 112 4.64 11.94 2.03
C ASP A 112 4.02 12.14 0.64
N ILE A 113 2.69 12.24 0.54
CA ILE A 113 2.00 12.54 -0.73
C ILE A 113 2.48 13.90 -1.28
N TYR A 114 2.52 14.95 -0.45
CA TYR A 114 2.94 16.27 -0.93
C TYR A 114 4.41 16.33 -1.32
N ALA A 115 5.28 15.65 -0.57
CA ALA A 115 6.69 15.54 -0.90
C ALA A 115 6.88 14.84 -2.25
N GLU A 116 6.19 13.70 -2.45
CA GLU A 116 6.26 12.95 -3.70
C GLU A 116 5.64 13.71 -4.88
N ALA A 117 4.52 14.41 -4.66
CA ALA A 117 3.93 15.30 -5.66
C ALA A 117 4.93 16.38 -6.10
N LYS A 118 5.64 16.98 -5.14
CA LYS A 118 6.66 18.00 -5.41
C LYS A 118 7.84 17.43 -6.21
N GLU A 119 8.34 16.26 -5.84
CA GLU A 119 9.43 15.59 -6.57
C GLU A 119 9.03 15.28 -8.02
N MET A 120 7.77 14.94 -8.24
CA MET A 120 7.22 14.64 -9.57
C MET A 120 6.65 15.86 -10.30
N ASN A 121 6.79 17.07 -9.75
CA ASN A 121 6.25 18.31 -10.31
C ASN A 121 4.73 18.26 -10.57
N ILE A 122 3.97 17.57 -9.70
CA ILE A 122 2.52 17.49 -9.73
C ILE A 122 1.92 18.67 -8.97
N THR A 123 1.04 19.44 -9.62
CA THR A 123 0.31 20.55 -8.98
C THR A 123 -0.66 20.01 -7.94
N THR A 124 -0.63 20.58 -6.73
CA THR A 124 -1.45 20.17 -5.59
C THR A 124 -2.60 21.15 -5.29
N GLU A 125 -2.54 22.37 -5.81
CA GLU A 125 -3.56 23.40 -5.61
C GLU A 125 -4.91 22.99 -6.18
N GLY A 126 -5.97 23.17 -5.39
CA GLY A 126 -7.35 22.84 -5.77
C GLY A 126 -7.66 21.34 -5.87
N LYS A 127 -6.69 20.44 -5.60
CA LYS A 127 -6.89 18.99 -5.67
C LYS A 127 -7.09 18.38 -4.28
N SER A 128 -7.87 17.30 -4.22
CA SER A 128 -7.94 16.48 -3.00
C SER A 128 -6.67 15.63 -2.85
N LEU A 129 -6.37 15.18 -1.63
CA LEU A 129 -5.25 14.25 -1.40
C LEU A 129 -5.37 12.95 -2.22
N ALA A 130 -6.60 12.45 -2.39
CA ALA A 130 -6.85 11.27 -3.18
C ALA A 130 -6.53 11.49 -4.66
N ASP A 131 -6.83 12.68 -5.20
CA ASP A 131 -6.52 13.03 -6.59
C ASP A 131 -5.02 13.16 -6.80
N ILE A 132 -4.32 13.83 -5.88
CA ILE A 132 -2.86 13.96 -5.92
C ILE A 132 -2.20 12.57 -5.89
N ALA A 133 -2.60 11.71 -4.95
CA ALA A 133 -2.08 10.35 -4.83
C ALA A 133 -2.36 9.50 -6.10
N LYS A 134 -3.54 9.64 -6.68
CA LYS A 134 -3.90 8.95 -7.94
C LYS A 134 -3.00 9.39 -9.09
N GLU A 135 -2.77 10.69 -9.22
CA GLU A 135 -1.92 11.26 -10.28
C GLU A 135 -0.46 10.81 -10.13
N ILE A 136 0.07 10.84 -8.92
CA ILE A 136 1.37 10.29 -8.56
C ILE A 136 1.50 8.83 -9.05
N VAL A 137 0.54 7.98 -8.69
CA VAL A 137 0.54 6.55 -9.07
C VAL A 137 0.51 6.39 -10.59
N GLN A 138 -0.29 7.20 -11.28
CA GLN A 138 -0.37 7.19 -12.74
C GLN A 138 0.96 7.60 -13.39
N GLN A 139 1.59 8.68 -12.93
CA GLN A 139 2.88 9.11 -13.47
C GLN A 139 3.99 8.07 -13.19
N LYS A 140 4.04 7.50 -11.98
CA LYS A 140 4.99 6.42 -11.64
C LYS A 140 4.80 5.21 -12.56
N MET A 141 3.56 4.85 -12.85
CA MET A 141 3.26 3.76 -13.79
C MET A 141 3.79 4.08 -15.20
N GLN A 142 3.54 5.29 -15.70
CA GLN A 142 4.01 5.68 -17.03
C GLN A 142 5.54 5.71 -17.12
N TYR A 143 6.20 6.29 -16.12
CA TYR A 143 7.66 6.30 -16.05
C TYR A 143 8.25 4.88 -16.07
N ARG A 144 7.69 3.97 -15.26
CA ARG A 144 8.14 2.57 -15.24
C ARG A 144 7.90 1.85 -16.56
N LYS A 145 6.76 2.10 -17.23
CA LYS A 145 6.47 1.54 -18.57
C LYS A 145 7.48 2.04 -19.60
N GLN A 146 7.78 3.34 -19.61
CA GLN A 146 8.78 3.93 -20.51
C GLN A 146 10.19 3.35 -20.24
N ALA A 147 10.60 3.27 -18.97
CA ALA A 147 11.89 2.68 -18.60
C ALA A 147 12.02 1.22 -19.05
N LEU A 148 10.95 0.43 -18.92
CA LEU A 148 10.93 -0.95 -19.41
C LEU A 148 11.07 -1.03 -20.93
N LEU A 149 10.34 -0.20 -21.68
CA LEU A 149 10.43 -0.15 -23.14
C LEU A 149 11.83 0.28 -23.61
N GLN A 150 12.42 1.26 -22.94
CA GLN A 150 13.78 1.70 -23.22
C GLN A 150 14.79 0.58 -22.96
N LYS A 151 14.65 -0.14 -21.84
CA LYS A 151 15.49 -1.30 -21.54
C LYS A 151 15.33 -2.42 -22.58
N ALA A 152 14.10 -2.69 -23.01
CA ALA A 152 13.83 -3.66 -24.07
C ALA A 152 14.57 -3.27 -25.36
N LYS A 153 14.53 -1.99 -25.74
CA LYS A 153 15.25 -1.46 -26.91
C LYS A 153 16.76 -1.62 -26.78
N GLU A 154 17.34 -1.26 -25.64
CA GLU A 154 18.78 -1.44 -25.36
C GLU A 154 19.23 -2.89 -25.44
N LEU A 155 18.35 -3.80 -25.04
CA LEU A 155 18.57 -5.24 -25.11
C LEU A 155 18.14 -5.82 -26.46
N GLY A 156 17.71 -5.03 -27.46
CA GLY A 156 17.29 -5.52 -28.77
C GLY A 156 16.09 -6.47 -28.72
N ILE A 157 15.15 -6.24 -27.78
CA ILE A 157 13.91 -6.99 -27.64
C ILE A 157 12.81 -6.24 -28.41
N SER A 158 12.14 -6.91 -29.36
CA SER A 158 10.97 -6.35 -30.05
C SER A 158 9.78 -6.25 -29.09
N THR A 159 9.11 -5.09 -29.08
CA THR A 159 7.96 -4.78 -28.23
C THR A 159 6.62 -4.81 -28.98
N GLU A 160 6.65 -4.94 -30.30
CA GLU A 160 5.46 -4.87 -31.14
C GLU A 160 4.56 -6.09 -30.95
N GLY A 161 3.26 -5.84 -30.73
CA GLY A 161 2.27 -6.89 -30.44
C GLY A 161 2.40 -7.55 -29.06
N LYS A 162 3.37 -7.16 -28.22
CA LYS A 162 3.60 -7.75 -26.90
C LYS A 162 2.94 -6.95 -25.78
N SER A 163 2.52 -7.65 -24.73
CA SER A 163 2.08 -6.99 -23.50
C SER A 163 3.27 -6.49 -22.69
N MET A 164 3.06 -5.50 -21.81
CA MET A 164 4.12 -5.02 -20.90
C MET A 164 4.68 -6.15 -20.02
N ARG A 165 3.85 -7.13 -19.68
CA ARG A 165 4.26 -8.30 -18.91
C ARG A 165 5.26 -9.17 -19.68
N ASP A 166 5.02 -9.38 -20.97
CA ASP A 166 5.89 -10.21 -21.81
C ASP A 166 7.25 -9.51 -22.01
N ILE A 167 7.21 -8.20 -22.26
CA ILE A 167 8.41 -7.37 -22.38
C ILE A 167 9.23 -7.40 -21.08
N ALA A 168 8.58 -7.25 -19.92
CA ALA A 168 9.25 -7.31 -18.61
C ALA A 168 9.93 -8.66 -18.35
N LYS A 169 9.30 -9.76 -18.78
CA LYS A 169 9.86 -11.10 -18.64
C LYS A 169 11.11 -11.26 -19.49
N GLU A 170 11.04 -10.91 -20.77
CA GLU A 170 12.17 -11.04 -21.70
C GLU A 170 13.35 -10.13 -21.32
N VAL A 171 13.07 -8.90 -20.87
CA VAL A 171 14.11 -7.98 -20.37
C VAL A 171 14.87 -8.62 -19.22
N ARG A 172 14.15 -9.15 -18.23
CA ARG A 172 14.78 -9.80 -17.07
C ARG A 172 15.62 -11.01 -17.46
N GLU A 173 15.10 -11.88 -18.33
CA GLU A 173 15.84 -13.05 -18.81
C GLU A 173 17.13 -12.66 -19.54
N LYS A 174 17.09 -11.58 -20.32
CA LYS A 174 18.26 -11.10 -21.08
C LYS A 174 19.27 -10.37 -20.20
N GLU A 175 18.84 -9.66 -19.16
CA GLU A 175 19.73 -9.08 -18.15
C GLU A 175 20.49 -10.15 -17.37
N HIS A 176 19.81 -11.21 -16.93
CA HIS A 176 20.45 -12.32 -16.21
C HIS A 176 21.52 -13.02 -17.07
N LYS A 177 21.26 -13.24 -18.36
CA LYS A 177 22.25 -13.82 -19.29
C LYS A 177 23.46 -12.92 -19.52
N LYS A 178 23.28 -11.59 -19.47
CA LYS A 178 24.40 -10.64 -19.62
C LYS A 178 25.33 -10.64 -18.39
N THR A 179 24.81 -10.96 -17.20
CA THR A 179 25.59 -11.02 -15.96
C THR A 179 26.33 -12.34 -15.74
N GLU A 180 26.06 -13.39 -16.53
CA GLU A 180 26.73 -14.69 -16.47
C GLU A 180 27.92 -14.81 -17.46
N HIS A 181 28.33 -13.71 -18.08
CA HIS A 181 29.51 -13.59 -18.94
C HIS A 181 30.42 -12.47 -18.41
#